data_AF-A0A0L0F7U4-F1
#
_entry.id   AF-A0A0L0F7U4-F1
#
_cell.length_a   1.000
_cell.length_b   1.000
_cell.length_c   1.000
_cell.angle_alpha   90.00
_cell.angle_beta   90.00
_cell.angle_gamma   90.00
#
_symmetry.space_group_name_H-M   'P 1'
#
loop_
_entity.id
_entity.type
_entity.pdbx_description
1 polymer ?
#
loop_
_entity_poly.entity_id
_entity_poly.type
_entity_poly.pdbx_seq_one_letter_code
_entity_poly.pdbx_strand_id
1 'polypeptide(L)'
;MRLMDQNDEIATHTAKLFAQELESFEKNGTVTVDGHTMHLTVSASPCPVRRGTGILFAIENFTKQYYYQKALKDAIGQAERANKAKTKFLGHMTHELRTPLSGVIGIVDLIMDT
;
A
#
# COMPACT_ATOMS: atom_id res chain seq x y z
N MET A 1 -19.50 -23.97 -1.63
CA MET A 1 -20.39 -23.57 -2.75
C MET A 1 -20.57 -22.05 -2.73
N ARG A 2 -19.53 -21.29 -3.14
CA ARG A 2 -19.56 -19.82 -3.30
C ARG A 2 -18.34 -19.25 -4.05
N LEU A 3 -17.49 -20.12 -4.61
CA LEU A 3 -16.27 -19.74 -5.34
C LEU A 3 -16.48 -19.79 -6.87
N MET A 4 -17.65 -20.21 -7.35
CA MET A 4 -17.96 -20.31 -8.79
C MET A 4 -18.54 -19.01 -9.37
N ASP A 5 -19.17 -18.13 -8.58
CA ASP A 5 -19.80 -16.90 -9.10
C ASP A 5 -18.81 -15.82 -9.58
N GLN A 6 -17.60 -15.74 -9.00
CA GLN A 6 -16.59 -14.72 -9.40
C GLN A 6 -15.68 -15.18 -10.54
N ASN A 7 -15.52 -16.49 -10.73
CA ASN A 7 -14.89 -17.03 -11.93
C ASN A 7 -15.76 -16.80 -13.16
N ASP A 8 -17.09 -16.75 -12.97
CA ASP A 8 -18.03 -16.42 -14.05
C ASP A 8 -17.94 -14.95 -14.47
N GLU A 9 -17.58 -13.98 -13.63
CA GLU A 9 -17.46 -12.58 -14.12
C GLU A 9 -16.25 -12.36 -15.05
N ILE A 10 -15.12 -13.02 -14.78
CA ILE A 10 -13.94 -12.98 -15.66
C ILE A 10 -14.18 -13.82 -16.93
N ALA A 11 -14.89 -14.96 -16.81
CA ALA A 11 -15.32 -15.78 -17.94
C ALA A 11 -16.43 -15.10 -18.80
N THR A 12 -17.29 -14.30 -18.18
CA THR A 12 -18.40 -13.63 -18.88
C THR A 12 -17.93 -12.35 -19.56
N HIS A 13 -16.90 -11.66 -19.03
CA HIS A 13 -16.25 -10.56 -19.75
C HIS A 13 -15.40 -11.05 -20.93
N THR A 14 -14.84 -12.27 -20.85
CA THR A 14 -14.11 -12.90 -21.97
C THR A 14 -15.01 -13.28 -23.14
N ALA A 15 -16.32 -13.50 -22.93
CA ALA A 15 -17.28 -13.68 -24.02
C ALA A 15 -17.56 -12.38 -24.81
N LYS A 16 -17.40 -11.19 -24.21
CA LYS A 16 -17.58 -9.90 -24.92
C LYS A 16 -16.41 -9.57 -25.86
N LEU A 17 -15.22 -10.12 -25.62
CA LEU A 17 -14.04 -9.97 -26.49
C LEU A 17 -14.16 -10.73 -27.83
N PHE A 18 -15.13 -11.66 -27.95
CA PHE A 18 -15.38 -12.38 -29.21
C PHE A 18 -16.19 -11.56 -30.24
N ALA A 19 -16.83 -10.47 -29.81
CA ALA A 19 -17.72 -9.68 -30.66
C ALA A 19 -17.14 -8.27 -30.90
N GLN A 20 -16.30 -8.18 -31.94
CA GLN A 20 -15.91 -6.98 -32.68
C GLN A 20 -14.91 -6.04 -31.96
N GLU A 21 -13.80 -5.75 -32.67
CA GLU A 21 -12.67 -4.87 -32.32
C GLU A 21 -11.71 -5.40 -31.24
N LEU A 22 -10.68 -6.16 -31.68
CA LEU A 22 -9.58 -6.63 -30.82
C LEU A 22 -8.63 -5.48 -30.45
N GLU A 23 -8.86 -4.86 -29.30
CA GLU A 23 -7.84 -4.12 -28.56
C GLU A 23 -7.22 -5.01 -27.47
N SER A 24 -5.94 -4.81 -27.16
CA SER A 24 -5.30 -5.49 -26.03
C SER A 24 -5.98 -5.09 -24.73
N PHE A 25 -6.36 -6.07 -23.92
CA PHE A 25 -6.99 -5.87 -22.63
C PHE A 25 -5.99 -6.18 -21.51
N GLU A 26 -5.96 -5.33 -20.49
CA GLU A 26 -5.23 -5.57 -19.24
C GLU A 26 -6.14 -5.20 -18.07
N LYS A 27 -6.24 -6.10 -17.09
CA LYS A 27 -7.06 -5.88 -15.90
C LYS A 27 -6.39 -6.41 -14.65
N ASN A 28 -6.32 -5.53 -13.66
CA ASN A 28 -5.91 -5.88 -12.31
C ASN A 28 -7.13 -6.33 -11.51
N GLY A 29 -6.99 -7.45 -10.78
CA GLY A 29 -8.04 -8.03 -9.97
C GLY A 29 -7.48 -8.72 -8.73
N THR A 30 -8.37 -8.97 -7.77
CA THR A 30 -8.06 -9.80 -6.60
C THR A 30 -8.92 -11.04 -6.63
N VAL A 31 -8.28 -12.21 -6.52
CA VAL A 31 -8.96 -13.50 -6.48
C VAL A 31 -8.67 -14.16 -5.15
N THR A 32 -9.70 -14.62 -4.46
CA THR A 32 -9.54 -15.36 -3.20
C THR A 32 -9.69 -16.85 -3.47
N VAL A 33 -8.59 -17.59 -3.33
CA VAL A 33 -8.57 -19.06 -3.47
C VAL A 33 -8.17 -19.66 -2.13
N ASP A 34 -8.96 -20.58 -1.59
CA ASP A 34 -8.69 -21.27 -0.33
C ASP A 34 -8.36 -20.32 0.84
N GLY A 35 -9.08 -19.20 0.92
CA GLY A 35 -8.90 -18.17 1.95
C GLY A 35 -7.70 -17.24 1.74
N HIS A 36 -6.89 -17.45 0.70
CA HIS A 36 -5.75 -16.61 0.35
C HIS A 36 -6.11 -15.66 -0.77
N THR A 37 -5.99 -14.36 -0.52
CA THR A 37 -6.18 -13.32 -1.54
C THR A 37 -4.92 -13.20 -2.39
N MET A 38 -5.07 -13.43 -3.69
CA MET A 38 -4.07 -13.21 -4.70
C MET A 38 -4.37 -11.94 -5.48
N HIS A 39 -3.34 -11.13 -5.70
CA HIS A 39 -3.37 -9.99 -6.60
C HIS A 39 -2.84 -10.44 -7.96
N LEU A 40 -3.71 -10.38 -8.97
CA LEU A 40 -3.44 -10.88 -10.31
C LEU A 40 -3.66 -9.78 -11.34
N THR A 41 -2.81 -9.75 -12.35
CA THR A 41 -3.02 -9.00 -13.59
C THR A 41 -3.31 -10.01 -14.68
N VAL A 42 -4.46 -9.86 -15.33
CA VAL A 42 -4.85 -10.69 -16.47
C VAL A 42 -4.80 -9.80 -17.70
N SER A 43 -4.01 -10.21 -18.69
CA SER A 43 -3.98 -9.54 -19.99
C SER A 43 -4.27 -10.51 -21.12
N ALA A 44 -4.89 -9.98 -22.17
CA ALA A 44 -5.24 -10.69 -23.38
C ALA A 44 -4.87 -9.82 -24.58
N SER A 45 -4.09 -10.36 -25.51
CA SER A 45 -3.73 -9.65 -26.73
C SER A 45 -3.79 -10.57 -27.95
N PRO A 46 -4.21 -10.07 -29.13
CA PRO A 46 -4.12 -10.84 -30.37
C PRO A 46 -2.66 -11.19 -30.67
N CYS A 47 -2.44 -12.41 -31.12
CA CYS A 47 -1.17 -12.81 -31.72
C CYS A 47 -1.41 -13.52 -33.07
N PRO A 48 -0.66 -13.16 -34.12
CA PRO A 48 -0.76 -13.86 -35.41
C PRO A 48 -0.27 -15.31 -35.25
N VAL A 49 -1.06 -16.26 -35.73
CA VAL A 49 -0.69 -17.68 -35.79
C VAL A 49 -0.69 -18.17 -37.24
N ARG A 50 -0.03 -19.30 -37.51
CA ARG A 50 0.23 -19.80 -38.88
C ARG A 50 -1.02 -19.96 -39.75
N ARG A 51 -2.21 -20.11 -39.16
CA ARG A 51 -3.52 -20.05 -39.82
C ARG A 51 -4.53 -19.31 -38.94
N GLY A 52 -4.46 -17.98 -38.92
CA GLY A 52 -5.45 -17.11 -38.27
C GLY A 52 -4.87 -16.22 -37.16
N THR A 53 -5.74 -15.76 -36.27
CA THR A 53 -5.40 -14.94 -35.11
C THR A 53 -5.68 -15.74 -33.85
N GLY A 54 -4.65 -15.91 -33.01
CA GLY A 54 -4.80 -16.45 -31.65
C GLY A 54 -4.93 -15.31 -30.63
N ILE A 55 -5.24 -15.68 -29.39
CA ILE A 55 -5.20 -14.76 -28.25
C ILE A 55 -4.13 -15.28 -27.29
N LEU A 56 -3.16 -14.42 -26.97
CA LEU A 56 -2.22 -14.67 -25.89
C LEU A 56 -2.85 -14.19 -24.59
N PHE A 57 -3.07 -15.11 -23.65
CA PHE A 57 -3.39 -14.78 -22.27
C PHE A 57 -2.13 -14.79 -21.43
N ALA A 58 -1.92 -13.75 -20.64
CA ALA A 58 -0.91 -13.71 -19.60
C ALA A 58 -1.58 -13.45 -18.25
N ILE A 59 -1.13 -14.18 -17.24
CA ILE A 59 -1.57 -14.01 -15.86
C ILE A 59 -0.31 -13.77 -15.04
N GLU A 60 -0.20 -12.59 -14.47
CA GLU A 60 0.88 -12.23 -13.57
C GLU A 60 0.37 -12.19 -12.13
N ASN A 61 1.11 -12.81 -11.21
CA ASN A 61 0.80 -12.78 -9.79
C ASN A 61 1.78 -11.84 -9.05
N PHE A 62 1.27 -10.72 -8.58
CA PHE A 62 2.05 -9.70 -7.88
C PHE A 62 1.68 -9.58 -6.38
N THR A 63 1.02 -10.60 -5.83
CA THR A 63 0.58 -10.65 -4.41
C THR A 63 1.72 -10.33 -3.44
N LYS A 64 2.90 -10.95 -3.64
CA LYS A 64 4.06 -10.73 -2.77
C LYS A 64 4.53 -9.28 -2.80
N GLN A 65 4.63 -8.70 -4.01
CA GLN A 65 5.07 -7.32 -4.20
C GLN A 65 4.10 -6.33 -3.53
N TYR A 66 2.79 -6.56 -3.67
CA TYR A 66 1.76 -5.77 -3.01
C TYR A 66 1.94 -5.77 -1.47
N TYR A 67 2.11 -6.95 -0.86
CA TYR A 67 2.27 -7.05 0.59
C TYR A 67 3.58 -6.43 1.09
N TYR A 68 4.68 -6.58 0.36
CA TYR A 68 5.93 -5.91 0.72
C TYR A 68 5.80 -4.38 0.67
N GLN A 69 5.16 -3.85 -0.38
CA GLN A 69 4.95 -2.41 -0.50
C GLN A 69 4.04 -1.88 0.61
N LYS A 70 2.99 -2.63 0.96
CA LYS A 70 2.08 -2.28 2.06
C LYS A 70 2.80 -2.29 3.41
N ALA A 71 3.53 -3.37 3.71
CA ALA A 71 4.29 -3.49 4.96
C ALA A 71 5.32 -2.37 5.12
N LEU A 72 6.03 -2.03 4.03
CA LEU A 72 6.99 -0.92 4.03
C LEU A 72 6.30 0.42 4.33
N LYS A 73 5.17 0.70 3.66
CA LYS A 73 4.40 1.93 3.88
C LYS A 73 3.91 2.03 5.32
N ASP A 74 3.44 0.93 5.89
CA ASP A 74 2.97 0.87 7.27
C ASP A 74 4.11 1.09 8.27
N ALA A 75 5.30 0.53 8.02
CA ALA A 75 6.48 0.72 8.84
C ALA A 75 6.96 2.19 8.82
N ILE A 76 7.00 2.82 7.64
CA ILE A 76 7.33 4.24 7.48
C ILE A 76 6.32 5.10 8.26
N GLY A 77 5.02 4.85 8.08
CA GLY A 77 3.98 5.60 8.79
C GLY A 77 4.01 5.42 10.32
N GLN A 78 4.53 4.29 10.82
CA GLN A 78 4.77 4.09 12.26
C GLN A 78 5.99 4.88 12.74
N ALA A 79 7.10 4.84 11.99
CA ALA A 79 8.31 5.59 12.32
C ALA A 79 8.06 7.10 12.34
N GLU A 80 7.32 7.63 11.36
CA GLU A 80 6.94 9.05 11.31
C GLU A 80 6.09 9.46 12.52
N ARG A 81 5.12 8.63 12.91
CA ARG A 81 4.30 8.88 14.11
C ARG A 81 5.13 8.90 15.38
N ALA A 82 6.04 7.93 15.54
CA ALA A 82 6.95 7.86 16.68
C ALA A 82 7.88 9.09 16.72
N ASN A 83 8.43 9.49 15.57
CA ASN A 83 9.31 10.65 15.48
C ASN A 83 8.56 11.95 15.82
N LYS A 84 7.35 12.13 15.28
CA LYS A 84 6.50 13.30 15.59
C LYS A 84 6.14 13.35 17.08
N ALA A 85 5.83 12.21 17.68
CA ALA A 85 5.57 12.13 19.12
C ALA A 85 6.83 12.51 19.93
N LYS A 86 8.01 12.02 19.54
CA LYS A 86 9.29 12.38 20.16
C LYS A 86 9.60 13.87 20.06
N THR A 87 9.47 14.46 18.88
CA THR A 87 9.69 15.90 18.68
C THR A 87 8.71 16.73 19.50
N LYS A 88 7.43 16.35 19.52
CA LYS A 88 6.41 17.04 20.33
C LYS A 88 6.72 16.95 21.82
N PHE A 89 7.10 15.76 22.30
CA PHE A 89 7.48 15.53 23.68
C PHE A 89 8.71 16.36 24.08
N LEU A 90 9.79 16.30 23.30
CA LEU A 90 11.02 17.05 23.60
C LEU A 90 10.82 18.56 23.49
N GLY A 91 10.05 19.02 22.50
CA GLY A 91 9.72 20.44 22.36
C GLY A 91 8.93 20.95 23.56
N HIS A 92 7.85 20.26 23.93
CA HIS A 92 7.04 20.63 25.11
C HIS A 92 7.88 20.59 26.40
N MET A 93 8.64 19.52 26.63
CA MET A 93 9.52 19.41 27.80
C MET A 93 10.54 20.55 27.86
N THR A 94 11.15 20.93 26.74
CA THR A 94 12.13 22.03 26.71
C THR A 94 11.50 23.37 27.10
N HIS A 95 10.27 23.62 26.64
CA HIS A 95 9.53 24.84 27.00
C HIS A 95 9.13 24.86 28.48
N GLU A 96 8.69 23.72 29.02
CA GLU A 96 8.27 23.64 30.41
C GLU A 96 9.42 23.58 31.40
N LEU A 97 10.60 23.09 31.01
CA LEU A 97 11.81 23.09 31.84
C LEU A 97 12.45 24.49 31.96
N ARG A 98 12.24 25.39 30.99
CA ARG A 98 12.81 26.75 31.01
C ARG A 98 12.28 27.56 32.19
N THR A 99 10.99 27.49 32.47
CA THR A 99 10.35 28.26 33.55
C THR A 99 10.87 27.91 34.95
N PRO A 100 10.91 26.64 35.40
CA PRO A 100 11.45 26.29 36.70
C PRO A 100 12.97 26.52 36.78
N LEU A 101 13.73 26.26 35.70
CA LEU A 101 15.18 26.49 35.68
C LEU A 101 15.53 27.98 35.84
N SER A 102 14.82 28.86 35.15
CA SER A 102 14.99 30.31 35.30
C SER A 102 14.66 30.77 36.72
N GLY A 103 13.68 30.15 37.39
CA GLY A 103 13.35 30.44 38.79
C GLY A 103 14.45 30.02 39.77
N VAL A 104 15.08 28.87 39.55
CA VAL A 104 16.21 28.40 40.38
C VAL A 104 17.43 29.29 40.21
N ILE A 105 17.77 29.68 38.97
CA ILE A 105 18.89 30.59 38.69
C ILE A 105 18.70 31.93 39.41
N GLY A 106 17.51 32.53 39.34
CA GLY A 106 17.26 33.80 40.02
C GLY A 106 17.41 33.73 41.55
N ILE A 107 17.11 32.60 42.17
CA ILE A 107 17.34 32.38 43.61
C ILE A 107 18.83 32.22 43.91
N VAL A 108 19.57 31.51 43.07
CA VAL A 108 21.02 31.33 43.23
C VAL A 108 21.76 32.65 43.07
N ASP A 109 21.39 33.49 42.09
CA ASP A 109 21.97 34.82 41.90
C ASP A 109 21.75 35.70 43.14
N LEU A 110 20.54 35.68 43.72
CA LEU A 110 20.22 36.38 44.97
C LEU A 110 21.05 35.92 46.17
N ILE A 111 21.44 34.65 46.21
CA ILE A 111 22.28 34.09 47.28
C ILE A 111 23.75 34.44 47.06
N MET A 112 24.21 34.53 45.81
CA MET A 112 25.60 34.88 45.48
C MET A 112 25.91 36.38 45.57
N ASP A 113 24.91 37.25 45.44
CA ASP A 113 25.04 38.71 45.59
C ASP A 113 25.07 39.20 47.07
N THR A 114 25.20 38.27 48.03
CA THR A 114 25.39 38.54 49.47
C THR A 114 26.78 38.13 49.94
#